data_AF-A0ABC8SPY4-F1
#
_entry.id   AF-A0ABC8SPY4-F1
#
_cell.length_a   1.000
_cell.length_b   1.000
_cell.length_c   1.000
_cell.angle_alpha   90.00
_cell.angle_beta   90.00
_cell.angle_gamma   90.00
#
_symmetry.space_group_name_H-M   'P 1'
#
loop_
_entity.id
_entity.type
_entity.pdbx_description
1 polymer ?
#
loop_
_entity_poly.entity_id
_entity_poly.type
_entity_poly.pdbx_seq_one_letter_code
_entity_poly.pdbx_strand_id
1 'polypeptide(L)'
;MVESVVDPKEMEMTETIDLAEQSGKLDRSQRIFRRSNLDKSSHSVIDLDGLPYVGQRINPNEPYCSIYDEVTSTATTTKLKGSEPVIVDYVAVDVKNKKNLQKVSFSFSL
;
A
#
# COMPACT_ATOMS: atom_id res chain seq x y z
N MET A 1 25.56 29.88 22.64
CA MET A 1 25.04 28.57 23.05
C MET A 1 23.67 28.45 22.40
N VAL A 2 23.59 27.76 21.26
CA VAL A 2 22.31 27.29 20.70
C VAL A 2 22.53 25.82 20.45
N GLU A 3 22.04 25.01 21.37
CA GLU A 3 21.97 23.57 21.19
C GLU A 3 20.81 23.36 20.21
N SER A 4 21.14 23.07 18.94
CA SER A 4 20.13 22.65 17.98
C SER A 4 19.60 21.30 18.46
N VAL A 5 18.43 21.32 19.09
CA VAL A 5 17.66 20.10 19.33
C VAL A 5 17.37 19.54 17.95
N VAL A 6 18.11 18.51 17.57
CA VAL A 6 17.75 17.68 16.42
C VAL A 6 16.44 17.02 16.84
N ASP A 7 15.33 17.47 16.25
CA ASP A 7 14.06 16.76 16.34
C ASP A 7 14.35 15.26 16.15
N PRO A 8 13.86 14.37 17.04
CA PRO A 8 14.09 12.94 16.86
C PRO A 8 13.56 12.59 15.48
N LYS A 9 14.49 12.24 14.57
CA LYS A 9 14.18 11.93 13.19
C LYS A 9 13.19 10.77 13.22
N GLU A 10 11.91 11.07 13.03
CA GLU A 10 10.90 10.04 12.82
C GLU A 10 11.43 9.18 11.69
N MET A 11 11.55 7.88 11.95
CA MET A 11 12.03 6.94 10.94
C MET A 11 10.90 6.72 9.96
N GLU A 12 10.79 7.63 8.99
CA GLU A 12 9.79 7.57 7.94
C GLU A 12 10.22 6.51 6.90
N MET A 13 9.44 5.43 6.82
CA MET A 13 9.58 4.42 5.78
C MET A 13 8.60 4.72 4.66
N THR A 14 9.10 4.91 3.44
CA THR A 14 8.24 5.06 2.25
C THR A 14 8.30 3.81 1.40
N GLU A 15 7.15 3.24 1.06
CA GLU A 15 7.03 2.15 0.09
C GLU A 15 6.17 2.60 -1.09
N THR A 16 6.57 2.23 -2.31
CA THR A 16 5.82 2.60 -3.52
C THR A 16 5.51 1.35 -4.33
N ILE A 17 4.24 1.18 -4.68
CA ILE A 17 3.76 0.11 -5.53
C ILE A 17 3.33 0.74 -6.85
N ASP A 18 4.03 0.39 -7.93
CA ASP A 18 3.69 0.79 -9.30
C ASP A 18 3.27 -0.44 -10.12
N LEU A 19 1.97 -0.52 -10.42
CA LEU A 19 1.40 -1.61 -11.21
C LEU A 19 1.88 -1.59 -12.67
N ALA A 20 2.27 -0.42 -13.19
CA ALA A 20 2.75 -0.28 -14.57
C ALA A 20 4.20 -0.78 -14.74
N GLU A 21 4.97 -0.81 -13.65
CA GLU A 21 6.32 -1.38 -13.61
C GLU A 21 6.28 -2.91 -13.41
N GLN A 22 5.33 -3.40 -12.61
CA GLN A 22 5.17 -4.84 -12.35
C GLN A 22 4.54 -5.63 -13.51
N SER A 23 4.00 -4.94 -14.51
CA SER A 23 3.35 -5.55 -15.66
C SER A 23 4.24 -5.46 -16.91
N GLY A 24 4.45 -6.60 -17.58
CA GLY A 24 4.96 -6.61 -18.94
C GLY A 24 4.05 -5.80 -19.86
N LYS A 25 4.56 -5.30 -20.99
CA LYS A 25 3.87 -4.35 -21.90
C LYS A 25 2.38 -4.65 -22.25
N LEU A 26 1.88 -5.87 -22.08
CA LEU A 26 0.48 -6.26 -22.32
C LEU A 26 -0.47 -6.15 -21.11
N ASP A 27 0.04 -6.13 -19.88
CA ASP A 27 -0.72 -6.41 -18.63
C ASP A 27 -1.02 -5.14 -17.79
N ARG A 28 -0.62 -3.97 -18.28
CA ARG A 28 -0.69 -2.68 -17.55
C ARG A 28 -2.10 -2.20 -17.19
N SER A 29 -3.12 -2.77 -17.83
CA SER A 29 -4.51 -2.32 -17.69
C SER A 29 -5.40 -3.32 -16.97
N GLN A 30 -4.82 -4.44 -16.53
CA GLN A 30 -5.58 -5.59 -16.02
C GLN A 30 -5.47 -5.75 -14.51
N ARG A 31 -4.53 -5.03 -13.88
CA ARG A 31 -4.36 -5.00 -12.43
C ARG A 31 -4.82 -3.66 -11.88
N ILE A 32 -5.59 -3.71 -10.83
CA ILE A 32 -6.13 -2.54 -10.12
C ILE A 32 -5.93 -2.71 -8.62
N PHE A 33 -5.74 -1.61 -7.90
CA PHE A 33 -5.88 -1.64 -6.44
C PHE A 33 -7.35 -1.88 -6.12
N ARG A 34 -7.62 -3.01 -5.45
CA ARG A 34 -8.95 -3.41 -5.03
C ARG A 34 -8.87 -4.59 -4.08
N ARG A 35 -9.73 -4.60 -3.07
CA ARG A 35 -9.90 -5.75 -2.18
C ARG A 35 -10.75 -6.86 -2.80
N SER A 36 -10.42 -8.10 -2.51
CA SER A 36 -11.25 -9.26 -2.87
C SER A 36 -12.58 -9.25 -2.12
N ASN A 37 -13.66 -9.60 -2.81
CA ASN A 37 -14.95 -9.88 -2.17
C ASN A 37 -15.10 -11.33 -1.70
N LEU A 38 -14.23 -12.23 -2.17
CA LEU A 38 -14.27 -13.66 -1.84
C LEU A 38 -13.51 -13.95 -0.55
N ASP A 39 -12.32 -13.39 -0.41
CA ASP A 39 -11.52 -13.51 0.80
C ASP A 39 -11.86 -12.37 1.77
N LYS A 40 -12.46 -12.72 2.90
CA LYS A 40 -12.87 -11.77 3.95
C LYS A 40 -11.82 -11.59 5.04
N SER A 41 -10.74 -12.36 5.01
CA SER A 41 -9.72 -12.37 6.06
C SER A 41 -9.08 -11.01 6.28
N SER A 42 -8.98 -10.21 5.20
CA SER A 42 -8.30 -8.92 5.19
C SER A 42 -9.27 -7.71 5.21
N HIS A 43 -10.57 -7.93 5.41
CA HIS A 43 -11.58 -6.85 5.34
C HIS A 43 -11.50 -5.84 6.49
N SER A 44 -10.87 -6.23 7.59
CA SER A 44 -10.64 -5.35 8.74
C SER A 44 -9.45 -4.40 8.56
N VAL A 45 -8.56 -4.67 7.61
CA VAL A 45 -7.23 -4.02 7.52
C VAL A 45 -6.93 -3.41 6.15
N ILE A 46 -7.74 -3.73 5.14
CA ILE A 46 -7.66 -3.19 3.78
C ILE A 46 -9.05 -2.66 3.45
N ASP A 47 -9.17 -1.47 2.90
CA ASP A 47 -10.43 -0.86 2.44
C ASP A 47 -10.86 -1.42 1.07
N LEU A 48 -12.05 -1.05 0.60
CA LEU A 48 -12.64 -1.49 -0.66
C LEU A 48 -11.78 -1.15 -1.88
N ASP A 49 -11.02 -0.05 -1.81
CA ASP A 49 -10.08 0.38 -2.83
C ASP A 49 -8.77 -0.43 -2.84
N GLY A 50 -8.59 -1.38 -1.91
CA GLY A 50 -7.39 -2.20 -1.80
C GLY A 50 -6.24 -1.54 -1.05
N LEU A 51 -6.45 -0.40 -0.40
CA LEU A 51 -5.45 0.35 0.35
C LEU A 51 -5.67 0.20 1.89
N PRO A 52 -4.66 0.45 2.73
CA PRO A 52 -4.83 0.43 4.18
C PRO A 52 -5.47 1.73 4.67
N TYR A 53 -6.04 1.71 5.88
CA TYR A 53 -6.55 2.93 6.50
C TYR A 53 -5.42 3.78 7.06
N VAL A 54 -5.50 5.11 6.89
CA VAL A 54 -4.57 6.04 7.54
C VAL A 54 -4.76 5.99 9.06
N GLY A 55 -3.65 6.00 9.81
CA GLY A 55 -3.61 5.82 11.26
C GLY A 55 -3.72 4.36 11.71
N GLN A 56 -3.85 3.41 10.79
CA GLN A 56 -3.85 1.98 11.12
C GLN A 56 -2.47 1.51 11.53
N ARG A 57 -2.41 0.66 12.55
CA ARG A 57 -1.22 -0.12 12.89
C ARG A 57 -1.18 -1.41 12.07
N ILE A 58 -0.08 -1.66 11.40
CA ILE A 58 0.18 -2.88 10.62
C ILE A 58 1.25 -3.69 11.33
N ASN A 59 0.96 -4.96 11.60
CA ASN A 59 1.92 -5.88 12.22
C ASN A 59 2.79 -6.58 11.17
N PRO A 60 3.96 -7.11 11.58
CA PRO A 60 4.79 -7.94 10.71
C PRO A 60 3.99 -9.07 10.07
N ASN A 61 4.15 -9.26 8.75
CA ASN A 61 3.43 -10.25 7.94
C ASN A 61 1.92 -10.03 7.78
N GLU A 62 1.38 -8.90 8.26
CA GLU A 62 -0.01 -8.53 8.06
C GLU A 62 -0.20 -7.90 6.66
N PRO A 63 -1.28 -8.25 5.94
CA PRO A 63 -1.57 -7.64 4.65
C PRO A 63 -2.05 -6.19 4.83
N TYR A 64 -1.51 -5.28 4.02
CA TYR A 64 -1.89 -3.86 4.07
C TYR A 64 -2.32 -3.30 2.71
N CYS A 65 -2.01 -3.98 1.61
CA CYS A 65 -2.41 -3.57 0.27
C CYS A 65 -2.91 -4.79 -0.51
N SER A 66 -3.92 -4.62 -1.35
CA SER A 66 -4.45 -5.65 -2.24
C SER A 66 -4.53 -5.19 -3.67
N ILE A 67 -4.05 -6.06 -4.57
CA ILE A 67 -4.07 -5.86 -6.01
C ILE A 67 -4.97 -6.94 -6.59
N TYR A 68 -5.94 -6.53 -7.39
CA TYR A 68 -6.85 -7.41 -8.09
C TYR A 68 -6.47 -7.49 -9.56
N ASP A 69 -6.33 -8.72 -10.07
CA ASP A 69 -6.15 -9.01 -11.47
C ASP A 69 -7.51 -9.32 -12.10
N GLU A 70 -7.96 -8.46 -13.01
CA GLU A 70 -9.26 -8.56 -13.68
C GLU A 70 -9.32 -9.71 -14.70
N VAL A 71 -8.18 -10.20 -15.19
CA VAL A 71 -8.14 -11.32 -16.15
C VAL A 71 -8.29 -12.64 -15.45
N THR A 72 -7.48 -12.87 -14.42
CA THR A 72 -7.53 -14.13 -13.66
C THR A 72 -8.61 -14.10 -12.57
N SER A 73 -9.20 -12.93 -12.31
CA SER A 73 -10.14 -12.69 -11.21
C SER A 73 -9.54 -13.01 -9.83
N THR A 74 -8.21 -12.91 -9.69
CA THR A 74 -7.49 -13.23 -8.45
C THR A 74 -7.01 -11.97 -7.75
N ALA A 75 -7.13 -11.93 -6.42
CA ALA A 75 -6.52 -10.90 -5.59
C ALA A 75 -5.21 -11.39 -4.99
N THR A 76 -4.18 -10.55 -5.05
CA THR A 76 -2.93 -10.72 -4.31
C THR A 76 -2.83 -9.64 -3.23
N THR A 77 -2.12 -9.95 -2.14
CA THR A 77 -1.92 -9.01 -1.04
C THR A 77 -0.44 -8.77 -0.79
N THR A 78 -0.10 -7.51 -0.56
CA THR A 78 1.23 -7.10 -0.07
C THR A 78 1.19 -7.06 1.45
N LYS A 79 2.22 -7.65 2.06
CA LYS A 79 2.36 -7.76 3.51
C LYS A 79 3.51 -6.90 4.00
N LEU A 80 3.41 -6.40 5.22
CA LEU A 80 4.50 -5.65 5.85
C LEU A 80 5.72 -6.56 5.99
N LYS A 81 6.83 -6.13 5.38
CA LYS A 81 8.14 -6.77 5.51
C LYS A 81 8.87 -6.14 6.69
N GLY A 82 9.51 -6.97 7.50
CA GLY A 82 10.25 -6.51 8.68
C GLY A 82 9.76 -7.21 9.95
N SER A 83 10.36 -6.82 11.07
CA SER A 83 10.07 -7.40 12.39
C SER A 83 9.33 -6.44 13.31
N GLU A 84 9.21 -5.17 12.93
CA GLU A 84 8.59 -4.12 13.73
C GLU A 84 7.23 -3.73 13.13
N PRO A 85 6.21 -3.49 13.96
CA PRO A 85 4.94 -2.95 13.50
C PRO A 85 5.10 -1.47 13.13
N VAL A 86 4.32 -1.01 12.16
CA VAL A 86 4.34 0.38 11.69
C VAL A 86 2.94 1.00 11.70
N ILE A 87 2.86 2.33 11.70
CA ILE A 87 1.64 3.12 11.55
C ILE A 87 1.58 3.68 10.13
N VAL A 88 0.40 3.70 9.52
CA VAL A 88 0.18 4.35 8.21
C VAL A 88 0.00 5.85 8.40
N ASP A 89 0.98 6.67 8.05
CA ASP A 89 0.86 8.13 8.15
C ASP A 89 0.10 8.72 6.97
N TYR A 90 0.43 8.24 5.76
CA TYR A 90 -0.10 8.82 4.54
C TYR A 90 -0.14 7.80 3.39
N VAL A 91 -1.18 7.92 2.56
CA VAL A 91 -1.36 7.14 1.34
C VAL A 91 -1.53 8.11 0.17
N ALA A 92 -0.57 8.12 -0.74
CA ALA A 92 -0.55 8.96 -1.93
C ALA A 92 -0.91 8.13 -3.17
N VAL A 93 -1.89 8.59 -3.94
CA VAL A 93 -2.33 7.90 -5.16
C VAL A 93 -1.97 8.71 -6.40
N ASP A 94 -1.29 8.08 -7.35
CA ASP A 94 -0.93 8.71 -8.63
C ASP A 94 -1.92 8.28 -9.71
N VAL A 95 -2.71 9.26 -10.17
CA VAL A 95 -3.80 9.13 -11.14
C VAL A 95 -3.42 9.60 -12.54
N LYS A 96 -2.12 9.66 -12.87
CA LYS A 96 -1.60 10.12 -14.18
C LYS A 96 -2.38 9.62 -15.39
N ASN A 97 -2.86 8.38 -15.37
CA ASN A 97 -3.83 7.87 -16.32
C ASN A 97 -5.23 7.89 -15.70
N LYS A 98 -6.05 8.88 -16.06
CA LYS A 98 -7.43 9.15 -15.58
C LYS A 98 -8.42 7.96 -15.52
N LYS A 99 -8.03 6.78 -15.99
CA LYS A 99 -8.87 5.58 -16.00
C LYS A 99 -8.63 4.65 -14.83
N ASN A 100 -7.39 4.49 -14.35
CA ASN A 100 -7.06 3.51 -13.31
C ASN A 100 -5.94 4.03 -12.40
N LEU A 101 -6.09 3.74 -11.10
CA LEU A 101 -5.07 4.00 -10.09
C LEU A 101 -3.93 3.00 -10.33
N GLN A 102 -2.80 3.48 -10.85
CA GLN A 102 -1.69 2.61 -11.28
C GLN A 102 -0.52 2.64 -10.30
N LYS A 103 -0.42 3.66 -9.46
CA LYS A 103 0.68 3.81 -8.54
C LYS A 103 0.22 4.39 -7.21
N VAL A 104 0.70 3.79 -6.13
CA VAL A 104 0.43 4.22 -4.75
C VAL A 104 1.75 4.32 -4.00
N SER A 105 1.90 5.36 -3.19
CA SER A 105 3.00 5.50 -2.24
C SER A 105 2.43 5.53 -0.83
N PHE A 106 3.01 4.72 0.05
CA PHE A 106 2.68 4.60 1.45
C PHE A 106 3.82 5.19 2.27
N SER A 107 3.49 5.98 3.28
CA SER A 107 4.44 6.47 4.28
C SER A 107 4.08 5.87 5.63
N PHE A 108 5.09 5.37 6.32
CA PHE A 108 4.94 4.69 7.59
C PHE A 108 5.90 5.25 8.65
N SER A 109 5.43 5.24 9.89
CA SER A 109 6.15 5.61 11.11
C SER A 109 6.15 4.44 12.09
N LEU A 110 7.05 4.48 13.08
CA LEU A 110 7.19 3.45 14.13
C LEU A 110 6.47 3.86 15.42
#